data_AF-A0A914BVS8-F1
#
_entry.id   AF-A0A914BVS8-F1
#
_cell.length_a   1.000
_cell.length_b   1.000
_cell.length_c   1.000
_cell.angle_alpha   90.00
_cell.angle_beta   90.00
_cell.angle_gamma   90.00
#
_symmetry.space_group_name_H-M   'P 1'
#
loop_
_entity.id
_entity.type
_entity.pdbx_description
1 polymer ?
#
loop_
_entity_poly.entity_id
_entity_poly.type
_entity_poly.pdbx_seq_one_letter_code
_entity_poly.pdbx_strand_id
1 'polypeptide(L)'
;MTRACLTCSQKLGDSREKFLLGVQILAGGNFQALAVAQATEFDFIRAECYVFAHIADEGLMNGCSGDLMRYRKYIGAENIAVITDIKKKHSSHAITSDLTIGDVAHASEFFLADGVIVTGFCTGKAASLEDVA
;
A
#
# COMPACT_ATOMS: atom_id res chain seq x y z
N MET A 1 12.53 4.82 9.01
CA MET A 1 11.55 3.73 9.16
C MET A 1 12.17 2.41 9.60
N THR A 2 13.27 1.92 9.01
CA THR A 2 13.94 0.66 9.43
C THR A 2 14.13 0.50 10.94
N ARG A 3 14.66 1.52 11.63
CA ARG A 3 14.83 1.48 13.10
C ARG A 3 13.50 1.30 13.86
N ALA A 4 12.42 1.89 13.37
CA ALA A 4 11.10 1.75 13.99
C ALA A 4 10.59 0.31 13.83
N CYS A 5 10.66 -0.26 12.62
CA CYS A 5 10.28 -1.64 12.34
C CYS A 5 11.10 -2.64 13.20
N LEU A 6 12.43 -2.48 13.27
CA LEU A 6 13.28 -3.30 14.13
C LEU A 6 12.90 -3.17 15.61
N THR A 7 12.60 -1.95 16.07
CA THR A 7 12.15 -1.74 17.46
C THR A 7 10.83 -2.45 17.72
N CYS A 8 9.88 -2.45 16.77
CA CYS A 8 8.64 -3.21 16.88
C CYS A 8 8.91 -4.71 17.03
N SER A 9 9.73 -5.30 16.16
CA SER A 9 10.09 -6.73 16.26
C SER A 9 10.77 -7.06 17.58
N GLN A 10 11.71 -6.22 18.03
CA GLN A 10 12.39 -6.39 19.32
C GLN A 10 11.42 -6.33 20.50
N LYS A 11 10.40 -5.46 20.44
CA LYS A 11 9.39 -5.35 21.50
C LYS A 11 8.41 -6.52 21.50
N LEU A 12 8.13 -7.10 20.35
CA LEU A 12 7.33 -8.32 20.24
C LEU A 12 8.09 -9.56 20.74
N GLY A 13 9.43 -9.59 20.58
CA GLY A 13 10.27 -10.72 20.97
C GLY A 13 9.77 -12.02 20.34
N ASP A 14 9.70 -13.08 21.14
CA ASP A 14 9.19 -14.40 20.71
C ASP A 14 7.73 -14.35 20.23
N SER A 15 6.95 -13.34 20.64
CA SER A 15 5.57 -13.20 20.17
C SER A 15 5.47 -12.66 18.75
N ARG A 16 6.58 -12.25 18.10
CA ARG A 16 6.56 -11.83 16.68
C ARG A 16 5.81 -12.87 15.86
N GLU A 17 6.16 -14.15 15.98
CA GLU A 17 5.65 -15.22 15.10
C GLU A 17 4.11 -15.35 15.09
N LYS A 18 3.41 -14.72 16.04
CA LYS A 18 1.95 -14.68 16.13
C LYS A 18 1.31 -13.55 15.28
N PHE A 19 2.11 -12.68 14.66
CA PHE A 19 1.64 -11.50 13.95
C PHE A 19 2.26 -11.40 12.55
N LEU A 20 1.42 -11.02 11.58
CA LEU A 20 1.88 -10.45 10.33
C LEU A 20 2.20 -8.98 10.55
N LEU A 21 3.42 -8.57 10.21
CA LEU A 21 3.89 -7.20 10.37
C LEU A 21 3.92 -6.50 9.01
N GLY A 22 3.26 -5.35 8.95
CA GLY A 22 3.22 -4.51 7.76
C GLY A 22 3.84 -3.15 8.00
N VAL A 23 4.33 -2.53 6.92
CA VAL A 23 4.80 -1.13 6.96
C VAL A 23 4.17 -0.31 5.83
N GLN A 24 3.84 0.94 6.16
CA GLN A 24 3.45 1.97 5.21
C GLN A 24 4.39 3.16 5.39
N ILE A 25 4.83 3.74 4.28
CA ILE A 25 5.50 5.04 4.27
C ILE A 25 4.64 5.97 3.43
N LEU A 26 4.18 7.05 4.06
CA LEU A 26 3.26 8.02 3.48
C LEU A 26 3.90 8.76 2.29
N ALA A 27 3.07 9.52 1.58
CA ALA A 27 3.44 10.30 0.40
C ALA A 27 3.92 9.43 -0.78
N GLY A 28 3.34 8.24 -0.94
CA GLY A 28 3.68 7.31 -2.03
C GLY A 28 5.05 6.67 -1.86
N GLY A 29 5.56 6.60 -0.63
CA GLY A 29 6.86 6.00 -0.28
C GLY A 29 6.91 4.47 -0.43
N ASN A 30 6.27 3.90 -1.45
CA ASN A 30 6.08 2.46 -1.62
C ASN A 30 7.39 1.71 -1.85
N PHE A 31 8.33 2.30 -2.61
CA PHE A 31 9.65 1.70 -2.85
C PHE A 31 10.45 1.62 -1.54
N GLN A 32 10.42 2.69 -0.77
CA GLN A 32 11.08 2.76 0.54
C GLN A 32 10.41 1.81 1.52
N ALA A 33 9.08 1.70 1.50
CA ALA A 33 8.33 0.75 2.33
C ALA A 33 8.75 -0.68 2.02
N LEU A 34 8.87 -1.03 0.74
CA LEU A 34 9.29 -2.36 0.31
C LEU A 34 10.73 -2.69 0.71
N ALA A 35 11.65 -1.74 0.51
CA ALA A 35 13.04 -1.89 0.91
C ALA A 35 13.19 -2.03 2.43
N VAL A 36 12.40 -1.26 3.20
CA VAL A 36 12.36 -1.37 4.67
C VAL A 36 11.81 -2.72 5.08
N ALA A 37 10.70 -3.16 4.48
CA ALA A 37 10.09 -4.45 4.81
C ALA A 37 11.08 -5.60 4.55
N GLN A 38 11.81 -5.57 3.44
CA GLN A 38 12.87 -6.54 3.12
C GLN A 38 14.00 -6.51 4.14
N ALA A 39 14.46 -5.32 4.53
CA ALA A 39 15.55 -5.18 5.49
C ALA A 39 15.16 -5.56 6.93
N THR A 40 13.86 -5.64 7.24
CA THR A 40 13.36 -5.92 8.60
C THR A 40 12.51 -7.17 8.71
N GLU A 41 12.46 -7.99 7.64
CA GLU A 41 11.70 -9.24 7.60
C GLU A 41 10.20 -9.04 7.92
N PHE A 42 9.63 -7.93 7.44
CA PHE A 42 8.20 -7.68 7.53
C PHE A 42 7.48 -8.37 6.37
N ASP A 43 6.23 -8.75 6.61
CA ASP A 43 5.48 -9.67 5.78
C ASP A 43 4.77 -8.98 4.61
N PHE A 44 4.44 -7.69 4.77
CA PHE A 44 3.76 -6.92 3.73
C PHE A 44 4.04 -5.43 3.78
N ILE A 45 3.75 -4.74 2.67
CA ILE A 45 3.58 -3.29 2.65
C ILE A 45 2.13 -2.95 2.37
N ARG A 46 1.69 -1.82 2.94
CA ARG A 46 0.47 -1.15 2.47
C ARG A 46 0.89 -0.05 1.50
N ALA A 47 0.64 -0.28 0.22
CA ALA A 47 0.94 0.64 -0.85
C ALA A 47 -0.22 1.60 -1.10
N GLU A 48 0.09 2.86 -1.34
CA GLU A 48 -0.88 3.88 -1.74
C GLU A 48 -0.52 4.41 -3.13
N CYS A 49 -1.50 4.93 -3.89
CA CYS A 49 -1.22 5.35 -5.27
C CYS A 49 -0.58 4.23 -6.11
N TYR A 50 -1.07 3.01 -5.94
CA TYR A 50 -0.53 1.85 -6.65
C TYR A 50 -0.88 1.89 -8.14
N VAL A 51 -2.16 2.12 -8.45
CA VAL A 51 -2.70 2.28 -9.80
C VAL A 51 -3.42 3.61 -9.94
N PHE A 52 -3.44 4.12 -11.18
CA PHE A 52 -4.00 5.41 -11.57
C PHE A 52 -3.39 6.63 -10.87
N ALA A 53 -3.56 7.80 -11.48
CA ALA A 53 -3.09 9.06 -10.91
C ALA A 53 -4.17 9.70 -10.05
N HIS A 54 -3.78 10.50 -9.07
CA HIS A 54 -4.68 11.34 -8.26
C HIS A 54 -3.95 12.55 -7.70
N ILE A 55 -4.68 13.49 -7.12
CA ILE A 55 -4.11 14.69 -6.51
C ILE A 55 -4.19 14.54 -4.99
N ALA A 56 -3.04 14.47 -4.33
CA ALA A 56 -2.95 14.46 -2.86
C ALA A 56 -2.42 15.80 -2.33
N ASP A 57 -2.15 15.87 -1.03
CA ASP A 57 -1.52 17.04 -0.39
C ASP A 57 -0.15 17.37 -1.03
N GLU A 58 0.52 16.36 -1.58
CA GLU A 58 1.80 16.45 -2.28
C GLU A 58 1.68 16.89 -3.76
N GLY A 59 0.44 17.03 -4.26
CA GLY A 59 0.16 17.35 -5.66
C GLY A 59 -0.21 16.12 -6.49
N LEU A 60 0.08 16.17 -7.80
CA LEU A 60 -0.24 15.07 -8.72
C LEU A 60 0.68 13.87 -8.43
N MET A 61 0.09 12.77 -7.99
CA MET A 61 0.75 11.49 -7.77
C MET A 61 0.40 10.53 -8.92
N ASN A 62 1.40 9.86 -9.47
CA ASN A 62 1.23 8.85 -10.51
C ASN A 62 1.21 7.45 -9.91
N GLY A 63 0.42 6.54 -10.51
CA GLY A 63 0.45 5.12 -10.18
C GLY A 63 1.86 4.53 -10.35
N CYS A 64 2.31 3.71 -9.40
CA CYS A 64 3.67 3.17 -9.37
C CYS A 64 3.78 1.66 -9.60
N SER A 65 2.67 0.96 -9.85
CA SER A 65 2.58 -0.50 -9.78
C SER A 65 3.64 -1.26 -10.58
N GLY A 66 3.80 -0.93 -11.86
CA GLY A 66 4.75 -1.61 -12.74
C GLY A 66 6.20 -1.46 -12.27
N ASP A 67 6.60 -0.25 -11.88
CA ASP A 67 7.95 0.00 -11.39
C ASP A 67 8.18 -0.62 -10.01
N LEU A 68 7.16 -0.60 -9.13
CA LEU A 68 7.24 -1.21 -7.82
C LEU A 68 7.39 -2.73 -7.90
N MET A 69 6.66 -3.41 -8.78
CA MET A 69 6.79 -4.86 -8.97
C MET A 69 8.14 -5.25 -9.57
N ARG A 70 8.67 -4.46 -10.51
CA ARG A 70 10.04 -4.66 -11.03
C ARG A 70 11.08 -4.48 -9.92
N TYR A 71 10.90 -3.45 -9.09
CA TYR A 71 11.78 -3.21 -7.96
C TYR A 71 11.71 -4.32 -6.91
N ARG A 72 10.51 -4.84 -6.60
CA ARG A 72 10.29 -6.00 -5.72
C ARG A 72 11.16 -7.19 -6.13
N LYS A 73 11.10 -7.56 -7.41
CA LYS A 73 11.93 -8.62 -7.97
C LYS A 73 13.41 -8.28 -7.93
N TYR A 74 13.78 -7.05 -8.26
CA TYR A 74 15.18 -6.61 -8.30
C TYR A 74 15.88 -6.74 -6.94
N ILE A 75 15.18 -6.48 -5.83
CA ILE A 75 15.75 -6.58 -4.48
C ILE A 75 15.53 -7.94 -3.79
N GLY A 76 14.94 -8.92 -4.48
CA GLY A 76 14.64 -10.23 -3.92
C GLY A 76 13.53 -10.22 -2.86
N ALA A 77 12.56 -9.31 -2.98
CA ALA A 77 11.45 -9.12 -2.03
C ALA A 77 10.14 -9.77 -2.48
N GLU A 78 10.20 -10.82 -3.31
CA GLU A 78 9.01 -11.53 -3.80
C GLU A 78 8.19 -12.18 -2.66
N ASN A 79 8.79 -12.43 -1.50
CA ASN A 79 8.10 -12.93 -0.31
C ASN A 79 7.28 -11.87 0.45
N ILE A 80 7.39 -10.59 0.10
CA ILE A 80 6.67 -9.49 0.78
C ILE A 80 5.41 -9.15 0.01
N ALA A 81 4.25 -9.30 0.64
CA ALA A 81 2.98 -8.97 0.00
C ALA A 81 2.81 -7.45 -0.20
N VAL A 82 2.22 -7.06 -1.32
CA VAL A 82 1.87 -5.67 -1.65
C VAL A 82 0.35 -5.52 -1.60
N ILE A 83 -0.14 -4.95 -0.50
CA ILE A 83 -1.56 -4.70 -0.29
C ILE A 83 -1.85 -3.23 -0.61
N THR A 84 -2.81 -2.95 -1.48
CA THR A 84 -2.95 -1.60 -2.07
C THR A 84 -4.25 -0.93 -1.66
N ASP A 85 -4.20 0.36 -1.34
CA ASP A 85 -5.42 1.15 -1.16
C ASP A 85 -6.17 1.34 -2.48
N ILE A 86 -7.47 1.02 -2.49
CA ILE A 86 -8.39 1.49 -3.53
C ILE A 86 -8.75 2.93 -3.20
N LYS A 87 -8.41 3.85 -4.11
CA LYS A 87 -8.59 5.30 -3.95
C LYS A 87 -7.99 5.80 -2.62
N LYS A 88 -6.69 6.15 -2.66
CA LYS A 88 -5.91 6.68 -1.51
C LYS A 88 -6.71 7.72 -0.70
N LYS A 89 -6.58 7.63 0.62
CA LYS A 89 -7.03 8.64 1.60
C LYS A 89 -6.43 10.02 1.34
N HIS A 90 -7.13 11.07 1.76
CA HIS A 90 -6.64 12.46 1.66
C HIS A 90 -6.20 12.80 0.23
N SER A 91 -6.95 12.32 -0.76
CA SER A 91 -6.64 12.52 -2.17
C SER A 91 -7.91 12.75 -2.97
N SER A 92 -7.84 13.65 -3.94
CA SER A 92 -8.86 13.87 -4.95
C SER A 92 -8.66 12.91 -6.12
N HIS A 93 -9.71 12.15 -6.41
CA HIS A 93 -9.78 11.20 -7.52
C HIS A 93 -10.57 11.76 -8.71
N ALA A 94 -10.64 13.09 -8.85
CA ALA A 94 -11.43 13.76 -9.87
C ALA A 94 -10.98 13.45 -11.30
N ILE A 95 -9.68 13.25 -11.53
CA ILE A 95 -9.11 12.92 -12.85
C ILE A 95 -9.41 11.48 -13.29
N THR A 96 -9.87 10.64 -12.36
CA THR A 96 -10.23 9.23 -12.56
C THR A 96 -11.62 8.97 -12.00
N SER A 97 -12.50 9.98 -12.04
CA SER A 97 -13.84 9.91 -11.44
C SER A 97 -14.78 8.99 -12.20
N ASP A 98 -14.45 8.70 -13.45
CA ASP A 98 -15.12 7.74 -14.33
C ASP A 98 -14.88 6.29 -13.91
N LEU A 99 -13.86 6.03 -13.08
CA LEU A 99 -13.55 4.68 -12.58
C LEU A 99 -14.31 4.35 -11.29
N THR A 100 -14.97 3.20 -11.28
CA THR A 100 -15.57 2.60 -10.09
C THR A 100 -14.50 2.02 -9.18
N ILE A 101 -14.89 1.66 -7.95
CA ILE A 101 -14.01 0.92 -7.03
C ILE A 101 -13.64 -0.44 -7.61
N GLY A 102 -14.59 -1.11 -8.29
CA GLY A 102 -14.35 -2.37 -8.99
C GLY A 102 -13.31 -2.24 -10.11
N ASP A 103 -13.37 -1.18 -10.90
CA ASP A 103 -12.37 -0.93 -11.96
C ASP A 103 -10.96 -0.75 -11.37
N VAL A 104 -10.86 -0.02 -10.26
CA VAL A 104 -9.59 0.18 -9.56
C VAL A 104 -9.08 -1.12 -8.94
N ALA A 105 -9.96 -1.93 -8.35
CA ALA A 105 -9.61 -3.24 -7.80
C ALA A 105 -9.09 -4.19 -8.89
N HIS A 106 -9.79 -4.25 -10.03
CA HIS A 106 -9.39 -5.06 -11.18
C HIS A 106 -8.04 -4.62 -11.75
N ALA A 107 -7.81 -3.30 -11.85
CA ALA A 107 -6.50 -2.78 -12.25
C ALA A 107 -5.41 -3.16 -11.24
N SER A 108 -5.66 -3.05 -9.93
CA SER A 108 -4.71 -3.49 -8.89
C SER A 108 -4.36 -4.97 -9.03
N GLU A 109 -5.35 -5.84 -9.24
CA GLU A 109 -5.14 -7.27 -9.50
C GLU A 109 -4.33 -7.51 -10.79
N PHE A 110 -4.69 -6.84 -11.88
CA PHE A 110 -3.97 -6.92 -13.16
C PHE A 110 -2.48 -6.56 -13.00
N PHE A 111 -2.20 -5.59 -12.13
CA PHE A 111 -0.84 -5.19 -11.78
C PHE A 111 -0.24 -5.99 -10.61
N LEU A 112 -0.75 -7.19 -10.31
CA LEU A 112 -0.17 -8.15 -9.36
C LEU A 112 -0.15 -7.64 -7.90
N ALA A 113 -1.13 -6.84 -7.48
CA ALA A 113 -1.36 -6.60 -6.06
C ALA A 113 -1.72 -7.92 -5.35
N ASP A 114 -1.13 -8.17 -4.18
CA ASP A 114 -1.43 -9.35 -3.36
C ASP A 114 -2.75 -9.17 -2.56
N GLY A 115 -3.25 -7.94 -2.48
CA GLY A 115 -4.53 -7.63 -1.86
C GLY A 115 -4.92 -6.17 -2.06
N VAL A 116 -6.19 -5.87 -1.75
CA VAL A 116 -6.74 -4.51 -1.84
C VAL A 116 -7.40 -4.10 -0.53
N ILE A 117 -7.35 -2.81 -0.23
CA ILE A 117 -7.99 -2.19 0.94
C ILE A 117 -8.97 -1.14 0.43
N VAL A 118 -10.26 -1.35 0.71
CA VAL A 118 -11.26 -0.30 0.57
C VAL A 118 -11.17 0.59 1.80
N THR A 119 -11.04 1.90 1.59
CA THR A 119 -10.77 2.86 2.66
C THR A 119 -11.68 4.08 2.55
N GLY A 120 -12.05 4.67 3.69
CA GLY A 120 -12.81 5.92 3.71
C GLY A 120 -11.98 7.11 3.24
N PHE A 121 -12.64 8.24 2.96
CA PHE A 121 -12.00 9.39 2.31
C PHE A 121 -10.84 10.03 3.11
N CYS A 122 -10.93 10.03 4.44
CA CYS A 122 -9.89 10.59 5.31
C CYS A 122 -9.85 9.87 6.66
N THR A 123 -8.85 10.18 7.48
CA THR A 123 -8.72 9.65 8.85
C THR A 123 -9.98 9.93 9.67
N GLY A 124 -10.46 8.91 10.39
CA GLY A 124 -11.68 9.02 11.19
C GLY A 124 -12.98 8.87 10.41
N LYS A 125 -12.93 8.78 9.07
CA LYS A 125 -14.09 8.43 8.24
C LYS A 125 -13.97 6.97 7.77
N ALA A 126 -14.97 6.17 8.11
CA ALA A 126 -15.06 4.79 7.68
C ALA A 126 -15.28 4.69 6.16
N ALA A 127 -14.95 3.54 5.57
CA ALA A 127 -15.36 3.21 4.21
C ALA A 127 -16.90 3.09 4.14
N SER A 128 -17.49 3.38 2.98
CA SER A 128 -18.91 3.11 2.78
C SER A 128 -19.13 1.59 2.76
N LEU A 129 -20.23 1.10 3.32
CA LEU A 129 -20.59 -0.32 3.20
C LEU A 129 -20.94 -0.68 1.75
N GLU A 130 -21.44 0.29 0.98
CA GLU A 130 -21.74 0.13 -0.44
C GLU A 130 -20.48 -0.12 -1.28
N ASP A 131 -19.32 0.38 -0.83
CA ASP A 131 -18.04 0.19 -1.51
C ASP A 131 -17.46 -1.24 -1.32
N VAL A 132 -18.04 -2.02 -0.41
CA VAL A 132 -17.57 -3.36 0.00
C VAL A 132 -18.58 -4.47 -0.33
N ALA A 133 -19.81 -4.09 -0.72
CA ALA A 133 -20.90 -5.01 -1.06
C ALA A 133 -20.75 -5.59 -2.47
#